data_AF-T5KEV0-F1
#
_entry.id   AF-T5KEV0-F1
#
_cell.length_a   1.000
_cell.length_b   1.000
_cell.length_c   1.000
_cell.angle_alpha   90.00
_cell.angle_beta   90.00
_cell.angle_gamma   90.00
#
_symmetry.space_group_name_H-M   'P 1'
#
loop_
_entity.id
_entity.type
_entity.pdbx_description
1 polymer ?
#
loop_
_entity_poly.entity_id
_entity_poly.type
_entity_poly.pdbx_seq_one_letter_code
_entity_poly.pdbx_strand_id
1 'polypeptide(L)'
;MTLIHDPHITSRRSSDLSKHSADVFAEAEDHTVRITRRDGEPLVLMSQRAADARAMLLQFAADLITVTLDDEGTLAARMSDRFPWMLALSEADRAACAQNLVDAARASFATGQPHLAIAELTSWRETATAIAAGLSAQPVEWLDDDELIERP
;
A
#
# COMPACT_ATOMS: atom_id res chain seq x y z
N MET A 1 -5.91 19.88 -18.32
CA MET A 1 -5.49 18.92 -17.27
C MET A 1 -6.74 18.29 -16.68
N THR A 2 -7.10 17.11 -17.17
CA THR A 2 -8.24 16.35 -16.63
C THR A 2 -7.78 15.76 -15.32
N LEU A 3 -8.29 16.28 -14.20
CA LEU A 3 -8.12 15.67 -12.89
C LEU A 3 -8.59 14.22 -12.99
N ILE A 4 -7.75 13.29 -12.56
CA ILE A 4 -8.12 11.88 -12.35
C ILE A 4 -9.40 11.91 -11.53
N HIS A 5 -10.51 11.52 -12.16
CA HIS A 5 -11.82 11.52 -11.54
C HIS A 5 -11.84 10.33 -10.61
N ASP A 6 -11.55 10.56 -9.33
CA ASP A 6 -11.74 9.57 -8.28
C ASP A 6 -13.26 9.32 -8.20
N PRO A 7 -13.75 8.14 -8.62
CA PRO A 7 -15.18 7.88 -8.80
C PRO A 7 -15.96 7.85 -7.48
N HIS A 8 -15.27 7.98 -6.33
CA HIS A 8 -15.87 7.96 -5.00
C HIS A 8 -15.85 9.34 -4.29
N ILE A 9 -15.61 10.45 -5.00
CA ILE A 9 -15.70 11.78 -4.39
C ILE A 9 -17.14 12.27 -4.35
N THR A 10 -17.68 12.46 -3.14
CA THR A 10 -18.93 13.21 -2.95
C THR A 10 -18.64 14.68 -2.62
N SER A 11 -19.67 15.52 -2.70
CA SER A 11 -19.54 16.95 -2.43
C SER A 11 -20.57 17.41 -1.40
N ARG A 12 -20.11 18.16 -0.40
CA ARG A 12 -20.92 18.80 0.65
C ARG A 12 -20.63 20.30 0.72
N ARG A 13 -21.57 21.12 1.20
CA ARG A 13 -21.28 22.52 1.49
C ARG A 13 -20.64 22.66 2.86
N SER A 14 -19.86 23.71 3.07
CA SER A 14 -19.33 24.04 4.39
C SER A 14 -20.43 24.23 5.45
N SER A 15 -21.63 24.70 5.04
CA SER A 15 -22.80 24.75 5.93
C SER A 15 -23.29 23.39 6.38
N ASP A 16 -23.15 22.36 5.54
CA ASP A 16 -23.59 21.00 5.84
C ASP A 16 -22.61 20.36 6.83
N LEU A 17 -21.30 20.55 6.61
CA LEU A 17 -20.27 20.15 7.58
C LEU A 17 -20.48 20.78 8.96
N SER A 18 -20.96 22.03 9.02
CA SER A 18 -21.22 22.71 10.29
C SER A 18 -22.51 22.24 10.99
N LYS A 19 -23.56 21.89 10.23
CA LYS A 19 -24.90 21.57 10.77
C LYS A 19 -25.13 20.07 10.96
N HIS A 20 -24.47 19.25 10.15
CA HIS A 20 -24.61 17.80 10.06
C HIS A 20 -23.24 17.13 10.09
N SER A 21 -22.38 17.56 11.02
CA SER A 21 -20.97 17.13 11.09
C SER A 21 -20.81 15.62 11.24
N ALA A 22 -21.64 14.97 12.06
CA ALA A 22 -21.58 13.53 12.27
C ALA A 22 -21.78 12.72 10.97
N ASP A 23 -22.77 13.09 10.17
CA ASP A 23 -23.05 12.42 8.89
C ASP A 23 -21.90 12.63 7.90
N VAL A 24 -21.36 13.85 7.86
CA VAL A 24 -20.25 14.20 6.96
C VAL A 24 -18.95 13.51 7.38
N PHE A 25 -18.71 13.31 8.68
CA PHE A 25 -17.56 12.54 9.18
C PHE A 25 -17.70 11.05 8.88
N ALA A 26 -18.87 10.46 9.11
CA ALA A 26 -19.12 9.05 8.77
C ALA A 26 -18.93 8.79 7.27
N GLU A 27 -19.37 9.71 6.42
CA GLU A 27 -19.14 9.66 4.97
C GLU A 27 -17.63 9.76 4.63
N ALA A 28 -16.88 10.61 5.33
CA ALA A 28 -15.44 10.79 5.13
C ALA A 28 -14.57 9.62 5.61
N GLU A 29 -15.11 8.74 6.46
CA GLU A 29 -14.46 7.49 6.86
C GLU A 29 -14.47 6.46 5.72
N ASP A 30 -15.53 6.44 4.91
CA ASP A 30 -15.70 5.52 3.78
C ASP A 30 -15.00 6.04 2.51
N HIS A 31 -15.24 7.29 2.14
CA HIS A 31 -14.70 7.87 0.91
C HIS A 31 -14.37 9.36 1.04
N THR A 32 -13.69 9.90 0.03
CA THR A 32 -13.28 11.31 0.03
C THR A 32 -14.50 12.23 -0.10
N VAL A 33 -14.59 13.26 0.75
CA VAL A 33 -15.65 14.28 0.70
C VAL A 33 -15.05 15.64 0.35
N ARG A 34 -15.52 16.25 -0.74
CA ARG A 34 -15.16 17.62 -1.12
C ARG A 34 -16.08 18.63 -0.42
N ILE A 35 -15.49 19.51 0.38
CA ILE A 35 -16.18 20.57 1.10
C ILE A 35 -16.11 21.87 0.30
N THR A 36 -17.23 22.25 -0.30
CA THR A 36 -17.36 23.51 -1.05
C THR A 36 -17.55 24.71 -0.13
N ARG A 37 -16.86 25.81 -0.45
CA ARG A 37 -16.85 27.05 0.34
C ARG A 37 -17.34 28.21 -0.53
N ARG A 38 -17.99 29.19 0.11
CA ARG A 38 -18.50 30.38 -0.60
C ARG A 38 -17.36 31.29 -1.07
N ASP A 39 -16.35 31.45 -0.22
CA ASP A 39 -15.31 32.47 -0.36
C ASP A 39 -13.90 31.86 -0.40
N GLY A 40 -13.73 30.72 -1.09
CA GLY A 40 -12.43 30.10 -1.22
C GLY A 40 -12.45 28.77 -1.95
N GLU A 41 -11.27 28.17 -2.10
CA GLU A 41 -11.15 26.87 -2.74
C GLU A 41 -11.87 25.77 -1.95
N PRO A 42 -12.47 24.79 -2.64
CA PRO A 42 -12.97 23.59 -1.99
C PRO A 42 -11.86 22.89 -1.20
N LEU A 43 -12.18 22.45 0.01
CA LEU A 43 -11.28 21.62 0.81
C LEU A 43 -11.68 20.16 0.66
N VAL A 44 -10.78 19.27 1.05
CA VAL A 44 -11.04 17.83 1.02
C VAL A 44 -10.98 17.29 2.44
N LEU A 45 -12.01 16.53 2.81
CA LEU A 45 -12.09 15.75 4.03
C LEU A 45 -11.98 14.27 3.68
N MET A 46 -11.09 13.56 4.35
CA MET A 46 -10.88 12.12 4.20
C MET A 46 -10.35 11.56 5.52
N SER A 47 -10.46 10.26 5.73
CA SER A 47 -9.80 9.60 6.85
C SER A 47 -8.28 9.82 6.82
N GLN A 48 -7.66 9.89 8.01
CA GLN A 48 -6.21 10.00 8.12
C GLN A 48 -5.49 8.85 7.38
N ARG A 49 -6.00 7.62 7.51
CA ARG A 49 -5.50 6.44 6.80
C ARG A 49 -5.45 6.65 5.28
N ALA A 50 -6.47 7.27 4.69
CA ALA A 50 -6.50 7.55 3.25
C ALA A 50 -5.47 8.61 2.84
N ALA A 51 -5.27 9.65 3.67
CA ALA A 51 -4.24 10.66 3.46
C ALA A 51 -2.83 10.06 3.55
N ASP A 52 -2.57 9.26 4.59
CA ASP A 52 -1.30 8.58 4.81
C ASP A 52 -0.98 7.61 3.66
N ALA A 53 -1.99 6.87 3.17
CA ALA A 53 -1.82 5.99 2.01
C ALA A 53 -1.46 6.77 0.73
N ARG A 54 -2.08 7.93 0.48
CA ARG A 54 -1.70 8.78 -0.66
C ARG A 54 -0.26 9.30 -0.54
N ALA A 55 0.14 9.75 0.66
CA ALA A 55 1.50 10.20 0.92
C ALA A 55 2.53 9.07 0.73
N MET A 56 2.22 7.87 1.23
CA MET A 56 3.08 6.69 1.08
C MET A 56 3.22 6.28 -0.38
N LEU A 57 2.14 6.30 -1.17
CA LEU A 57 2.20 6.01 -2.61
C LEU A 57 3.09 7.03 -3.35
N LEU A 58 3.01 8.32 -3.01
CA LEU A 58 3.88 9.34 -3.59
C LEU A 58 5.35 9.12 -3.24
N GLN A 59 5.65 8.77 -1.98
CA GLN A 59 7.01 8.42 -1.58
C GLN A 59 7.51 7.20 -2.34
N PHE A 60 6.66 6.17 -2.47
CA PHE A 60 7.00 4.97 -3.23
C PHE A 60 7.25 5.29 -4.71
N ALA A 61 6.47 6.19 -5.31
CA ALA A 61 6.72 6.67 -6.67
C ALA A 61 8.10 7.33 -6.81
N ALA A 62 8.47 8.19 -5.85
CA ALA A 62 9.78 8.84 -5.84
C ALA A 62 10.91 7.82 -5.77
N ASP A 63 10.74 6.79 -4.93
CA ASP A 63 11.72 5.72 -4.78
C ASP A 63 11.89 4.90 -6.06
N LEU A 64 10.78 4.59 -6.75
CA LEU A 64 10.82 3.92 -8.05
C LEU A 64 11.51 4.77 -9.11
N ILE A 65 11.27 6.09 -9.12
CA ILE A 65 11.97 7.00 -10.04
C ILE A 65 13.49 6.93 -9.78
N THR A 66 13.92 7.00 -8.52
CA THR A 66 15.34 6.83 -8.17
C THR A 66 15.91 5.51 -8.69
N VAL A 67 15.20 4.39 -8.50
CA VAL A 67 15.61 3.07 -9.01
C VAL A 67 15.72 3.02 -10.54
N THR A 68 14.90 3.80 -11.26
CA THR A 68 14.97 3.86 -12.74
C THR A 68 16.07 4.77 -13.29
N LEU A 69 16.58 5.70 -12.48
CA LEU A 69 17.64 6.62 -12.90
C LEU A 69 19.04 6.01 -12.78
N ASP A 70 19.18 4.96 -11.98
CA ASP A 70 20.38 4.16 -11.89
C ASP A 70 20.37 3.09 -13.00
N ASP A 71 21.46 3.03 -13.77
CA ASP A 71 21.65 2.17 -14.93
C ASP A 71 22.54 0.95 -14.65
N GLU A 72 23.05 0.81 -13.42
CA GLU A 72 23.88 -0.32 -13.02
C GLU A 72 23.03 -1.52 -12.56
N GLY A 73 23.47 -2.74 -12.92
CA GLY A 73 22.87 -3.98 -12.44
C GLY A 73 21.45 -4.31 -12.93
N THR A 74 20.82 -5.29 -12.28
CA THR A 74 19.44 -5.70 -12.55
C THR A 74 18.45 -4.83 -11.79
N LEU A 75 17.18 -4.80 -12.21
CA LEU A 75 16.11 -4.13 -11.45
C LEU A 75 16.07 -4.60 -9.99
N ALA A 76 16.22 -5.91 -9.77
CA ALA A 76 16.22 -6.49 -8.43
C ALA A 76 17.40 -6.00 -7.57
N ALA A 77 18.57 -5.80 -8.17
CA ALA A 77 19.73 -5.23 -7.46
C ALA A 77 19.46 -3.79 -7.03
N ARG A 78 19.06 -2.92 -7.97
CA ARG A 78 18.75 -1.51 -7.67
C ARG A 78 17.60 -1.33 -6.69
N MET A 79 16.58 -2.17 -6.81
CA MET A 79 15.48 -2.22 -5.83
C MET A 79 16.00 -2.62 -4.45
N SER A 80 16.92 -3.59 -4.36
CA SER A 80 17.50 -4.01 -3.08
C SER A 80 18.37 -2.93 -2.45
N ASP A 81 19.05 -2.11 -3.24
CA ASP A 81 19.81 -0.95 -2.74
C ASP A 81 18.88 0.11 -2.16
N ARG A 82 17.76 0.40 -2.84
CA ARG A 82 16.74 1.34 -2.34
C ARG A 82 15.93 0.78 -1.17
N PHE A 83 15.69 -0.53 -1.15
CA PHE A 83 14.88 -1.26 -0.17
C PHE A 83 15.71 -2.38 0.47
N PRO A 84 16.61 -2.07 1.42
CA PRO A 84 17.56 -3.05 1.96
C PRO A 84 16.93 -4.29 2.62
N TRP A 85 15.66 -4.23 3.02
CA TRP A 85 14.94 -5.39 3.54
C TRP A 85 14.81 -6.51 2.49
N MET A 86 14.84 -6.19 1.19
CA MET A 86 14.84 -7.20 0.12
C MET A 86 16.06 -8.12 0.18
N LEU A 87 17.15 -7.71 0.85
CA LEU A 87 18.34 -8.53 1.02
C LEU A 87 18.09 -9.79 1.88
N ALA A 88 17.01 -9.84 2.66
CA ALA A 88 16.60 -11.06 3.35
C ALA A 88 15.98 -12.11 2.41
N LEU A 89 15.48 -11.70 1.24
CA LEU A 89 14.87 -12.58 0.25
C LEU A 89 15.94 -13.35 -0.55
N SER A 90 15.56 -14.51 -1.09
CA SER A 90 16.36 -15.24 -2.08
C SER A 90 16.52 -14.44 -3.38
N GLU A 91 17.51 -14.73 -4.23
CA GLU A 91 17.69 -14.01 -5.49
C GLU A 91 16.45 -14.09 -6.42
N ALA A 92 15.81 -15.26 -6.46
CA ALA A 92 14.58 -15.47 -7.22
C ALA A 92 13.43 -14.63 -6.66
N ASP A 93 13.27 -14.61 -5.33
CA ASP A 93 12.23 -13.82 -4.67
C ASP A 93 12.48 -12.31 -4.77
N ARG A 94 13.75 -11.86 -4.79
CA ARG A 94 14.09 -10.45 -5.05
C ARG A 94 13.63 -10.02 -6.44
N ALA A 95 13.82 -10.88 -7.45
CA ALA A 95 13.37 -10.61 -8.81
C ALA A 95 11.84 -10.57 -8.91
N ALA A 96 11.15 -11.54 -8.28
CA ALA A 96 9.69 -11.57 -8.22
C ALA A 96 9.13 -10.35 -7.47
N CYS A 97 9.68 -10.04 -6.30
CA CYS A 97 9.32 -8.88 -5.50
C CYS A 97 9.48 -7.58 -6.30
N ALA A 98 10.63 -7.36 -6.93
CA ALA A 98 10.88 -6.16 -7.73
C ALA A 98 9.83 -5.98 -8.85
N GLN A 99 9.49 -7.07 -9.55
CA GLN A 99 8.49 -7.02 -10.62
C GLN A 99 7.09 -6.76 -10.07
N ASN A 100 6.67 -7.48 -9.03
CA ASN A 100 5.36 -7.30 -8.39
C ASN A 100 5.17 -5.87 -7.87
N LEU A 101 6.21 -5.29 -7.26
CA LEU A 101 6.19 -3.92 -6.77
C LEU A 101 5.96 -2.91 -7.89
N VAL A 102 6.61 -3.09 -9.05
CA VAL A 102 6.40 -2.25 -10.24
C VAL A 102 4.99 -2.41 -10.78
N ASP A 103 4.48 -3.63 -10.88
CA ASP A 103 3.16 -3.90 -11.43
C ASP A 103 2.04 -3.37 -10.52
N ALA A 104 2.18 -3.56 -9.20
CA ALA A 104 1.26 -3.00 -8.22
C ALA A 104 1.30 -1.46 -8.20
N ALA A 105 2.48 -0.85 -8.36
CA ALA A 105 2.62 0.59 -8.51
C ALA A 105 1.89 1.10 -9.76
N ARG A 106 2.13 0.47 -10.92
CA ARG A 106 1.44 0.81 -12.18
C ARG A 106 -0.08 0.72 -12.04
N ALA A 107 -0.59 -0.36 -11.46
CA ALA A 107 -2.01 -0.53 -11.19
C ALA A 107 -2.56 0.55 -10.26
N SER A 108 -1.84 0.88 -9.18
CA SER A 108 -2.22 1.93 -8.23
C SER A 108 -2.30 3.31 -8.88
N PHE A 109 -1.29 3.68 -9.68
CA PHE A 109 -1.27 4.96 -10.37
C PHE A 109 -2.34 5.07 -11.45
N ALA A 110 -2.56 3.99 -12.23
CA ALA A 110 -3.55 3.97 -13.29
C ALA A 110 -4.99 4.06 -12.76
N THR A 111 -5.24 3.46 -11.59
CA THR A 111 -6.59 3.39 -10.98
C THR A 111 -6.83 4.43 -9.89
N GLY A 112 -5.79 5.14 -9.44
CA GLY A 112 -5.88 6.04 -8.29
C GLY A 112 -6.12 5.32 -6.97
N GLN A 113 -5.78 4.02 -6.87
CA GLN A 113 -5.99 3.18 -5.69
C GLN A 113 -4.66 2.87 -4.97
N PRO A 114 -4.26 3.66 -3.95
CA PRO A 114 -2.95 3.49 -3.30
C PRO A 114 -2.75 2.16 -2.59
N HIS A 115 -3.84 1.54 -2.14
CA HIS A 115 -3.78 0.34 -1.32
C HIS A 115 -3.18 -0.86 -2.06
N LEU A 116 -3.28 -0.93 -3.39
CA LEU A 116 -2.73 -2.05 -4.17
C LEU A 116 -1.20 -2.12 -4.03
N ALA A 117 -0.51 -1.01 -4.28
CA ALA A 117 0.94 -0.91 -4.12
C ALA A 117 1.38 -1.04 -2.66
N ILE A 118 0.64 -0.41 -1.74
CA ILE A 118 0.99 -0.44 -0.31
C ILE A 118 0.83 -1.83 0.28
N ALA A 119 -0.24 -2.55 -0.09
CA ALA A 119 -0.45 -3.93 0.36
C ALA A 119 0.66 -4.85 -0.17
N GLU A 120 1.01 -4.76 -1.45
CA GLU A 120 2.09 -5.56 -2.04
C GLU A 120 3.44 -5.26 -1.37
N LEU A 121 3.77 -3.98 -1.18
CA LEU A 121 4.98 -3.55 -0.49
C LEU A 121 5.05 -4.07 0.95
N THR A 122 3.93 -3.99 1.68
CA THR A 122 3.86 -4.45 3.07
C THR A 122 3.99 -5.97 3.14
N SER A 123 3.29 -6.70 2.26
CA SER A 123 3.33 -8.16 2.18
C SER A 123 4.76 -8.69 1.94
N TRP A 124 5.48 -8.13 0.97
CA TRP A 124 6.87 -8.52 0.71
C TRP A 124 7.80 -8.16 1.86
N ARG A 125 7.61 -6.99 2.47
CA ARG A 125 8.43 -6.56 3.61
C ARG A 125 8.20 -7.47 4.82
N GLU A 126 6.97 -7.87 5.08
CA GLU A 126 6.62 -8.82 6.15
C GLU A 126 7.24 -10.19 5.88
N THR A 127 7.18 -10.68 4.64
CA THR A 127 7.84 -11.93 4.22
C THR A 127 9.35 -11.87 4.45
N ALA A 128 10.00 -10.80 4.01
CA ALA A 128 11.43 -10.59 4.23
C ALA A 128 11.78 -10.50 5.73
N THR A 129 10.94 -9.85 6.52
CA THR A 129 11.12 -9.73 7.98
C THR A 129 10.99 -11.09 8.66
N ALA A 130 10.02 -11.92 8.24
CA ALA A 130 9.85 -13.28 8.74
C ALA A 130 11.08 -14.15 8.43
N ILE A 131 11.58 -14.09 7.18
CA ILE A 131 12.79 -14.82 6.77
C ILE A 131 14.00 -14.37 7.57
N ALA A 132 14.18 -13.05 7.76
CA ALA A 132 15.27 -12.51 8.57
C ALA A 132 15.18 -12.92 10.05
N ALA A 133 13.98 -13.16 10.56
CA ALA A 133 13.74 -13.71 11.90
C ALA A 133 13.96 -15.23 11.98
N GLY A 134 14.35 -15.89 10.89
CA GLY A 134 14.58 -17.33 10.82
C GLY A 134 13.32 -18.16 10.58
N LEU A 135 12.17 -17.51 10.32
CA LEU A 135 10.95 -18.20 9.92
C LEU A 135 11.11 -18.60 8.44
N SER A 136 11.29 -19.90 8.20
CA SER A 136 11.31 -20.45 6.85
C SER A 136 9.99 -21.19 6.59
N ALA A 137 9.54 -21.17 5.34
CA ALA A 137 8.48 -22.05 4.87
C ALA A 137 9.03 -23.49 4.78
N GLN A 138 9.32 -24.09 5.93
CA GLN A 138 9.57 -25.52 5.97
C GLN A 138 8.27 -26.23 5.58
N PRO A 139 8.33 -27.29 4.75
CA PRO A 139 7.17 -28.12 4.51
C PRO A 139 6.57 -28.53 5.85
N VAL A 140 5.25 -28.34 6.01
CA VAL A 140 4.54 -28.85 7.18
C VAL A 140 4.72 -30.37 7.15
N GLU A 141 5.51 -30.88 8.09
CA GLU A 141 5.61 -32.30 8.34
C GLU A 141 4.30 -32.73 9.00
N TRP A 142 3.43 -33.33 8.20
CA TRP A 142 2.23 -33.98 8.73
C TRP A 142 2.68 -35.23 9.48
N LEU A 143 2.20 -35.39 10.71
CA LEU A 143 2.40 -36.63 11.45
C LEU A 143 1.63 -37.73 10.71
N ASP A 144 2.36 -38.75 10.23
CA ASP A 144 1.77 -39.87 9.48
C ASP A 144 1.01 -40.85 10.40
N ASP A 145 1.28 -40.81 11.71
CA ASP A 145 0.74 -41.74 12.70
C ASP A 145 -0.21 -41.05 13.69
N ASP A 146 -1.39 -41.65 13.89
CA ASP A 146 -2.33 -41.28 14.96
C ASP A 146 -1.77 -41.71 16.32
N GLU A 147 -1.20 -40.76 17.06
CA GLU A 147 -0.72 -41.01 18.43
C GLU A 147 -1.92 -41.00 19.42
N LEU A 148 -2.20 -42.15 20.03
CA LEU A 148 -3.26 -42.28 21.04
C LEU A 148 -2.87 -41.55 22.32
N ILE A 149 -3.48 -40.38 22.55
CA ILE A 149 -3.27 -39.58 23.76
C ILE A 149 -4.19 -40.10 24.89
N GLU A 150 -3.62 -40.42 26.06
CA GLU A 150 -4.41 -40.76 27.24
C GLU A 150 -5.26 -39.58 27.72
N ARG A 151 -6.50 -39.87 28.13
CA ARG A 151 -7.44 -38.84 28.60
C ARG A 151 -7.02 -38.33 29.99
N PRO A 152 -7.16 -37.01 30.26
CA PRO A 152 -6.82 -36.39 31.55
C PRO A 152 -7.60 -36.98 32.73
#